data_AF-A0ABD5LW01-F1
#
_entry.id   AF-A0ABD5LW01-F1
#
_cell.length_a   1.000
_cell.length_b   1.000
_cell.length_c   1.000
_cell.angle_alpha   90.00
_cell.angle_beta   90.00
_cell.angle_gamma   90.00
#
_symmetry.space_group_name_H-M   'P 1'
#
loop_
_entity.id
_entity.type
_entity.pdbx_description
1 polymer ?
#
loop_
_entity_poly.entity_id
_entity_poly.type
_entity_poly.pdbx_seq_one_letter_code
_entity_poly.pdbx_strand_id
1 'polypeptide(L)' 'MGLTGEDLAKKLNVSQQQVSRYETAESKISFEKLLLISDVLDLNIQYLLKVIISDKFKIISDD' A
#
# COMPACT_ATOMS: atom_id res chain seq x y z
N MET A 1 -14.46 -13.52 -0.43
CA MET A 1 -13.15 -13.72 -1.08
C MET A 1 -12.52 -12.34 -1.25
N GLY A 2 -11.26 -12.16 -0.87
CA GLY A 2 -10.56 -10.87 -1.00
C GLY A 2 -10.03 -10.65 -2.42
N LEU A 3 -9.50 -9.45 -2.69
CA LEU A 3 -8.79 -9.16 -3.93
C LEU A 3 -7.46 -9.93 -3.98
N THR A 4 -7.12 -10.49 -5.14
CA THR A 4 -5.77 -11.01 -5.37
C THR A 4 -4.81 -9.87 -5.72
N GLY A 5 -3.50 -10.10 -5.57
CA GLY A 5 -2.49 -9.12 -6.02
C GLY A 5 -2.58 -8.82 -7.52
N GLU A 6 -3.06 -9.76 -8.33
CA GLU A 6 -3.30 -9.54 -9.76
C GLU A 6 -4.52 -8.64 -10.00
N ASP A 7 -5.60 -8.82 -9.23
CA ASP A 7 -6.79 -7.95 -9.32
C ASP A 7 -6.44 -6.51 -8.92
N LEU A 8 -5.63 -6.35 -7.87
CA LEU A 8 -5.13 -5.05 -7.45
C LEU A 8 -4.25 -4.43 -8.53
N ALA A 9 -3.35 -5.20 -9.14
CA ALA A 9 -2.47 -4.71 -10.20
C ALA A 9 -3.27 -4.17 -11.42
N LYS A 10 -4.32 -4.88 -11.83
CA LYS A 10 -5.22 -4.45 -12.90
C LYS A 10 -5.91 -3.13 -12.57
N LYS A 11 -6.44 -2.99 -11.35
CA LYS A 11 -7.10 -1.76 -10.89
C LYS A 11 -6.13 -0.58 -10.75
N LEU A 12 -4.88 -0.84 -10.38
CA LEU A 12 -3.84 0.16 -10.27
C LEU A 12 -3.16 0.48 -11.62
N ASN A 13 -3.46 -0.25 -12.69
CA ASN A 13 -2.75 -0.16 -13.97
C ASN A 13 -1.22 -0.27 -13.78
N VAL A 14 -0.78 -1.34 -13.11
CA VAL A 14 0.63 -1.70 -12.93
C VAL A 14 0.81 -3.20 -13.15
N SER A 15 2.05 -3.69 -13.22
CA SER A 15 2.29 -5.14 -13.25
C SER A 15 2.02 -5.78 -11.89
N GLN A 16 1.65 -7.07 -11.87
CA GLN A 16 1.52 -7.82 -10.62
C GLN A 16 2.83 -7.82 -9.81
N GLN A 17 3.98 -7.88 -10.51
CA GLN A 17 5.28 -7.78 -9.86
C GLN A 17 5.49 -6.43 -9.17
N GLN A 18 4.95 -5.33 -9.72
CA GLN A 18 5.00 -4.03 -9.08
C GLN A 18 4.17 -3.99 -7.79
N VAL A 19 3.00 -4.64 -7.77
CA VAL A 19 2.20 -4.82 -6.54
C VAL A 19 2.97 -5.63 -5.51
N SER A 20 3.59 -6.75 -5.91
CA SER A 20 4.42 -7.56 -5.00
C SER A 20 5.56 -6.73 -4.39
N ARG A 21 6.24 -5.88 -5.18
CA ARG A 21 7.27 -4.96 -4.67
C ARG A 21 6.73 -3.92 -3.69
N TYR A 22 5.47 -3.51 -3.82
CA TYR A 22 4.83 -2.63 -2.83
C TYR A 22 4.57 -3.37 -1.51
N GLU A 23 4.09 -4.61 -1.58
CA GLU A 23 3.80 -5.44 -0.40
C GLU A 23 5.07 -5.84 0.36
N THR A 24 6.19 -6.04 -0.34
CA THR A 24 7.49 -6.39 0.26
C THR A 24 8.38 -5.18 0.57
N ALA A 25 7.87 -3.96 0.38
CA ALA A 25 8.61 -2.71 0.56
C ALA A 25 9.89 -2.56 -0.31
N GLU A 26 10.02 -3.35 -1.39
CA GLU A 26 11.12 -3.27 -2.35
C GLU A 26 11.04 -2.05 -3.29
N SER A 27 9.86 -1.42 -3.38
CA SER A 27 9.65 -0.24 -4.21
C SER A 27 8.88 0.83 -3.44
N LYS A 28 9.25 2.10 -3.65
CA LYS A 28 8.49 3.24 -3.15
C LYS A 28 7.16 3.35 -3.91
N ILE A 29 6.10 3.63 -3.16
CA ILE A 29 4.79 3.93 -3.72
C ILE A 29 4.60 5.45 -3.81
N SER A 30 4.03 5.95 -4.91
CA SER A 30 3.66 7.36 -5.00
C SER A 30 2.41 7.63 -4.16
N PHE A 31 2.21 8.88 -3.74
CA PHE A 31 1.01 9.27 -3.01
C PHE A 31 -0.27 9.07 -3.83
N GLU A 32 -0.23 9.33 -5.13
CA GLU A 32 -1.35 9.08 -6.05
C GLU A 32 -1.73 7.59 -6.11
N LYS A 33 -0.75 6.68 -6.18
CA LYS A 33 -1.00 5.24 -6.13
C LYS A 33 -1.55 4.82 -4.77
N LEU A 34 -1.10 5.45 -3.68
CA LEU A 34 -1.61 5.19 -2.34
C LEU A 34 -3.09 5.59 -2.21
N LEU A 35 -3.48 6.73 -2.78
CA LEU A 35 -4.89 7.16 -2.84
C LEU A 35 -5.73 6.15 -3.64
N LEU A 36 -5.24 5.72 -4.80
CA LEU A 36 -5.94 4.73 -5.62
C LEU A 36 -6.07 3.37 -4.91
N ILE A 37 -5.06 2.95 -4.14
CA ILE A 37 -5.14 1.75 -3.30
C ILE A 37 -6.22 1.91 -2.23
N SER A 38 -6.28 3.08 -1.58
CA SER A 38 -7.31 3.32 -0.56
C SER A 38 -8.72 3.25 -1.13
N ASP A 39 -8.94 3.78 -2.33
CA ASP A 39 -10.22 3.69 -3.04
C ASP A 39 -10.55 2.24 -3.44
N VAL A 40 -9.60 1.52 -4.04
CA VAL A 40 -9.79 0.12 -4.48
C VAL A 40 -10.10 -0.82 -3.32
N LEU A 41 -9.48 -0.60 -2.16
CA LEU A 41 -9.67 -1.42 -0.97
C LEU A 41 -10.81 -0.95 -0.07
N ASP A 42 -11.51 0.13 -0.45
CA ASP A 42 -12.54 0.80 0.37
C ASP A 42 -12.03 1.13 1.78
N LEU A 43 -10.81 1.68 1.84
CA LEU A 43 -10.14 2.06 3.07
C LEU A 43 -10.06 3.56 3.21
N ASN A 44 -10.24 4.04 4.43
CA ASN A 44 -10.00 5.44 4.75
C ASN A 44 -8.49 5.75 4.64
N ILE A 45 -8.13 6.70 3.78
CA ILE A 45 -6.72 7.08 3.57
C ILE A 45 -6.02 7.55 4.86
N GLN A 46 -6.74 8.23 5.77
CA GLN A 46 -6.16 8.66 7.06
C GLN A 46 -5.83 7.45 7.94
N TYR A 47 -6.66 6.40 7.92
CA TYR A 47 -6.37 5.15 8.61
C TYR A 47 -5.11 4.49 8.01
N LEU A 48 -5.02 4.39 6.68
CA LEU A 48 -3.85 3.81 6.00
C LEU A 48 -2.55 4.57 6.33
N LEU A 49 -2.59 5.91 6.29
CA LEU A 49 -1.46 6.76 6.66
C LEU A 49 -1.07 6.57 8.14
N LYS A 50 -2.05 6.50 9.05
CA LYS A 50 -1.78 6.29 10.47
C LYS A 50 -1.02 4.98 10.70
N VAL A 51 -1.40 3.89 10.02
CA VAL A 51 -0.70 2.61 10.12
C VAL A 51 0.74 2.72 9.61
N ILE A 52 0.94 3.24 8.39
CA ILE A 52 2.26 3.41 7.78
C ILE A 52 3.20 4.26 8.66
N ILE A 53 2.67 5.36 9.20
CA ILE A 53 3.42 6.29 10.03
C ILE A 53 3.72 5.67 11.40
N SER A 54 2.75 4.99 12.02
CA SER A 54 2.94 4.35 13.33
C SER A 54 3.99 3.25 13.26
N ASP A 55 4.02 2.46 12.18
CA ASP A 55 5.04 1.43 12.00
C ASP A 55 6.43 2.05 11.82
N LYS A 56 6.54 3.17 11.09
CA LYS A 56 7.81 3.91 10.99
C LYS A 56 8.27 4.49 12.33
N PHE A 57 7.37 5.01 13.15
CA PHE A 57 7.75 5.57 14.45
C PHE A 57 8.07 4.51 15.49
N LYS A 58 7.45 3.33 15.45
CA LYS A 58 7.86 2.17 16.27
C LYS A 58 9.29 1.75 15.98
N ILE A 59 9.66 1.70 14.69
CA ILE A 59 11.03 1.38 14.27
C ILE A 59 12.05 2.40 14.81
N ILE A 60 11.66 3.67 14.97
CA ILE A 60 12.56 4.74 15.46
C ILE A 60 12.62 4.79 16.99
N SER A 61 11.60 4.29 17.69
CA SER A 61 11.55 4.30 19.16
C SER A 61 12.17 3.08 19.84
N ASP A 62 12.44 2.02 19.07
CA ASP A 62 13.05 0.78 19.57
C ASP A 62 14.60 0.78 19.50
N ASP A 63 15.22 1.95 19.24
CA ASP A 63 16.67 2.23 19.32
C ASP A 63 17.05 2.98 20.62
#